data_AF-D9PLK6-F1
#
_entry.id   AF-D9PLK6-F1
#
_cell.length_a   1.000
_cell.length_b   1.000
_cell.length_c   1.000
_cell.angle_alpha   90.00
_cell.angle_beta   90.00
_cell.angle_gamma   90.00
#
_symmetry.space_group_name_H-M   'P 1'
#
loop_
_entity.id
_entity.type
_entity.pdbx_description
1 polymer ?
#
loop_
_entity_poly.entity_id
_entity_poly.type
_entity_poly.pdbx_seq_one_letter_code
_entity_poly.pdbx_strand_id
1 'polypeptide(L)'
;MSIPINRRTLLVTAAATILATAVVPLAVARADALARVDVYDRSAGEALPVYRHHGRRYVEGQPGNEYAVRIRNCTDRRLLAVLSVDGVNAVTGATASPVNRAMSSSRATT
;
A
#
# COMPACT_ATOMS: atom_id res chain seq x y z
N MET A 1 49.19 -30.07 20.96
CA MET A 1 48.13 -29.96 21.97
C MET A 1 46.78 -29.86 21.24
N SER A 2 46.14 -30.99 20.92
CA SER A 2 44.89 -31.02 20.13
C SER A 2 43.69 -31.04 21.08
N ILE A 3 42.85 -30.00 21.03
CA ILE A 3 41.63 -29.89 21.83
C ILE A 3 40.59 -30.89 21.27
N PRO A 4 40.10 -31.87 22.05
CA PRO A 4 39.11 -32.81 21.54
C PRO A 4 37.73 -32.13 21.47
N ILE A 5 37.18 -32.02 20.25
CA ILE A 5 35.85 -31.46 20.02
C ILE A 5 34.81 -32.56 20.28
N ASN A 6 34.01 -32.40 21.34
CA ASN A 6 32.96 -33.35 21.70
C ASN A 6 31.74 -33.24 20.76
N ARG A 7 31.23 -34.39 20.28
CA ARG A 7 30.04 -34.48 19.40
C ARG A 7 28.80 -33.79 19.97
N ARG A 8 28.70 -33.72 21.32
CA ARG A 8 27.64 -33.00 22.03
C ARG A 8 27.77 -31.48 21.89
N THR A 9 28.99 -30.95 21.90
CA THR A 9 29.27 -29.51 21.67
C THR A 9 28.98 -29.13 20.21
N LEU A 10 29.18 -30.07 19.28
CA LEU A 10 28.88 -29.91 17.86
C LEU A 10 27.36 -29.93 17.57
N LEU A 11 26.59 -30.73 18.32
CA LEU A 11 25.13 -30.77 18.21
C LEU A 11 24.45 -29.55 18.86
N VAL A 12 24.96 -29.06 19.99
CA VAL A 12 24.40 -27.88 20.68
C VAL A 12 24.62 -26.59 19.88
N THR A 13 25.77 -26.46 19.20
CA THR A 13 26.04 -25.31 18.32
C THR A 13 25.18 -25.33 17.04
N ALA A 14 24.99 -26.51 16.43
CA ALA A 14 24.15 -26.66 15.23
C ALA A 14 22.67 -26.31 15.49
N ALA A 15 22.11 -26.72 16.65
CA ALA A 15 20.73 -26.40 17.02
C ALA A 15 20.54 -24.90 17.32
N ALA A 16 21.53 -24.24 17.92
CA ALA A 16 21.48 -22.80 18.21
C ALA A 16 21.51 -21.94 16.93
N THR A 17 22.20 -22.37 15.87
CA THR A 17 22.22 -21.65 14.58
C THR A 17 20.92 -21.76 13.79
N ILE A 18 20.16 -22.85 13.91
CA ILE A 18 18.89 -23.03 13.17
C ILE A 18 17.77 -22.17 13.77
N LEU A 19 17.75 -21.95 15.08
CA LEU A 19 16.73 -21.13 15.73
C LEU A 19 16.94 -19.61 15.50
N ALA A 20 18.18 -19.17 15.26
CA ALA A 20 18.50 -17.76 15.05
C ALA A 20 18.13 -17.20 13.65
N THR A 21 17.77 -18.05 12.69
CA THR A 21 17.48 -17.65 11.30
C THR A 21 15.99 -17.64 10.92
N ALA A 22 15.09 -18.04 11.84
CA ALA A 22 13.67 -18.20 11.53
C ALA A 22 12.80 -16.93 11.69
N VAL A 23 13.39 -15.78 12.02
CA VAL A 23 12.64 -14.51 12.07
C VAL A 23 12.57 -13.93 10.67
N VAL A 24 11.72 -14.50 9.82
CA VAL A 24 11.30 -13.84 8.58
C VAL A 24 10.30 -12.75 8.99
N PRO A 25 10.59 -11.45 8.81
CA PRO A 25 9.59 -10.43 9.06
C PRO A 25 8.45 -10.64 8.06
N LEU A 26 7.22 -10.81 8.55
CA LEU A 26 6.03 -10.64 7.70
C LEU A 26 6.07 -9.20 7.18
N ALA A 27 6.45 -9.03 5.92
CA ALA A 27 6.40 -7.73 5.26
C ALA A 27 4.93 -7.30 5.17
N VAL A 28 4.49 -6.46 6.12
CA VAL A 28 3.23 -5.73 5.97
C VAL A 28 3.42 -4.80 4.78
N ALA A 29 2.75 -5.11 3.67
CA ALA A 29 2.77 -4.26 2.50
C ALA A 29 2.25 -2.89 2.91
N ARG A 30 3.15 -1.90 2.95
CA ARG A 30 2.75 -0.53 3.18
C ARG A 30 1.99 -0.04 1.94
N ALA A 31 0.91 0.72 2.12
CA ALA A 31 0.06 1.14 1.01
C ALA A 31 0.84 1.92 -0.06
N ASP A 32 1.89 2.66 0.33
CA ASP A 32 2.82 3.35 -0.56
C ASP A 32 3.74 2.41 -1.37
N ALA A 33 4.00 1.20 -0.88
CA ALA A 33 4.68 0.15 -1.64
C ALA A 33 3.78 -0.51 -2.68
N LEU A 34 2.45 -0.54 -2.45
CA LEU A 34 1.47 -1.13 -3.36
C LEU A 34 1.03 -0.15 -4.46
N ALA A 35 0.72 1.09 -4.09
CA ALA A 35 0.29 2.12 -5.00
C ALA A 35 0.84 3.50 -4.62
N ARG A 36 1.23 4.26 -5.64
CA ARG A 36 1.49 5.70 -5.49
C ARG A 36 0.21 6.47 -5.72
N VAL A 37 -0.08 7.42 -4.84
CA VAL A 37 -1.25 8.31 -4.93
C VAL A 37 -0.76 9.74 -4.92
N ASP A 38 -1.10 10.47 -5.98
CA ASP A 38 -0.76 11.88 -6.18
C ASP A 38 -2.07 12.66 -6.43
N VAL A 39 -2.12 13.93 -6.02
CA VAL A 39 -3.22 14.85 -6.35
C VAL A 39 -2.66 15.92 -7.27
N TYR A 40 -3.31 16.16 -8.39
CA TYR A 40 -2.93 17.18 -9.36
C TYR A 40 -3.93 18.32 -9.35
N ASP A 41 -3.45 19.55 -9.43
CA ASP A 41 -4.27 20.67 -9.87
C ASP A 41 -4.44 20.57 -11.39
N ARG A 42 -5.68 20.43 -11.87
CA ARG A 42 -5.94 20.30 -13.31
C ARG A 42 -5.67 21.59 -14.09
N SER A 43 -5.83 22.74 -13.44
CA SER A 43 -5.61 24.04 -14.08
C SER A 43 -4.13 24.32 -14.27
N ALA A 44 -3.31 23.99 -13.26
CA ALA A 44 -1.86 24.16 -13.31
C ALA A 44 -1.11 22.96 -13.92
N GLY A 45 -1.75 21.80 -14.00
CA GLY A 45 -1.17 20.59 -14.60
C GLY A 45 -0.07 19.93 -13.76
N GLU A 46 0.02 20.28 -12.48
CA GLU A 46 1.11 19.87 -11.60
C GLU A 46 0.63 19.11 -10.36
N ALA A 47 1.50 18.25 -9.82
CA ALA A 47 1.22 17.49 -8.61
C ALA A 47 1.37 18.38 -7.38
N LEU A 48 0.37 18.38 -6.52
CA LEU A 48 0.38 19.15 -5.28
C LEU A 48 1.35 18.55 -4.26
N PRO A 49 2.09 19.40 -3.52
CA PRO A 49 2.89 18.96 -2.38
C PRO A 49 2.02 18.28 -1.32
N VAL A 50 2.52 17.16 -0.77
CA VAL A 50 1.85 16.43 0.30
C VAL A 50 2.47 16.75 1.65
N TYR A 51 1.68 17.36 2.54
CA TYR A 51 2.05 17.65 3.91
C TYR A 51 1.61 16.52 4.85
N ARG A 52 2.46 16.15 5.81
CA ARG A 52 2.16 15.10 6.81
C ARG A 52 1.96 15.74 8.18
N HIS A 53 0.84 15.45 8.82
CA HIS A 53 0.54 15.94 10.16
C HIS A 53 -0.34 14.94 10.92
N HIS A 54 0.03 14.58 12.15
CA HIS A 54 -0.69 13.59 12.99
C HIS A 54 -1.06 12.28 12.26
N GLY A 55 -0.12 11.70 11.50
CA GLY A 55 -0.36 10.45 10.78
C GLY A 55 -1.29 10.57 9.56
N ARG A 56 -1.75 11.78 9.23
CA ARG A 56 -2.58 12.09 8.05
C ARG A 56 -1.75 12.80 6.99
N ARG A 57 -2.22 12.71 5.74
CA ARG A 57 -1.67 13.39 4.56
C ARG A 57 -2.63 14.46 4.10
N TYR A 58 -2.11 15.64 3.81
CA TYR A 58 -2.85 16.81 3.38
C TYR A 58 -2.23 17.38 2.11
N VAL A 59 -3.06 17.95 1.25
CA VAL A 59 -2.65 18.79 0.13
C VAL A 59 -3.33 20.14 0.30
N GLU A 60 -2.71 21.19 -0.19
CA GLU A 60 -3.32 22.52 -0.18
C GLU A 60 -4.31 22.63 -1.34
N GLY A 61 -5.58 22.82 -1.00
CA GLY A 61 -6.64 23.08 -1.98
C GLY A 61 -6.98 24.57 -2.05
N GLN A 62 -7.31 25.03 -3.25
CA GLN A 62 -7.81 26.36 -3.56
C GLN A 62 -9.28 26.23 -3.98
N PRO A 63 -10.19 27.01 -3.35
CA PRO A 63 -11.60 27.02 -3.75
C PRO A 63 -11.78 27.35 -5.24
N GLY A 64 -12.60 26.57 -5.93
CA GLY A 64 -12.88 26.75 -7.36
C GLY A 64 -11.95 25.98 -8.30
N ASN A 65 -10.85 25.40 -7.80
CA ASN A 65 -9.96 24.59 -8.63
C ASN A 65 -10.47 23.15 -8.76
N GLU A 66 -10.23 22.55 -9.93
CA GLU A 66 -10.48 21.15 -10.18
C GLU A 66 -9.24 20.30 -9.89
N TYR A 67 -9.42 19.20 -9.17
CA TYR A 67 -8.35 18.29 -8.78
C TYR A 67 -8.50 16.91 -9.40
N ALA A 68 -7.36 16.30 -9.75
CA ALA A 68 -7.32 14.91 -10.21
C ALA A 68 -6.55 14.05 -9.20
N VAL A 69 -7.17 12.96 -8.73
CA VAL A 69 -6.48 11.92 -7.96
C VAL A 69 -5.89 10.90 -8.91
N ARG A 70 -4.56 10.76 -8.91
CA ARG A 70 -3.83 9.79 -9.72
C ARG A 70 -3.37 8.63 -8.85
N ILE A 71 -3.81 7.42 -9.19
CA ILE A 71 -3.39 6.19 -8.52
C ILE A 71 -2.56 5.37 -9.51
N ARG A 72 -1.31 5.06 -9.15
CA ARG A 72 -0.41 4.21 -9.93
C ARG A 72 -0.12 2.94 -9.17
N ASN A 73 -0.46 1.79 -9.77
CA ASN A 73 -0.04 0.49 -9.27
C ASN A 73 1.49 0.37 -9.39
N CYS A 74 2.16 0.08 -8.27
CA CYS A 74 3.62 -0.07 -8.20
C CYS A 74 4.05 -1.54 -8.24
N THR A 75 3.12 -2.47 -8.42
CA THR A 75 3.35 -3.92 -8.40
C THR A 75 3.00 -4.56 -9.75
N ASP A 76 3.45 -5.80 -9.93
CA ASP A 76 3.09 -6.68 -11.05
C ASP A 76 1.74 -7.40 -10.86
N ARG A 77 1.05 -7.15 -9.73
CA ARG A 77 -0.22 -7.78 -9.38
C ARG A 77 -1.39 -6.85 -9.63
N ARG A 78 -2.60 -7.42 -9.67
CA ARG A 78 -3.83 -6.61 -9.73
C ARG A 78 -4.11 -5.97 -8.38
N LEU A 79 -4.37 -4.67 -8.40
CA LEU A 79 -4.74 -3.89 -7.22
C LEU A 79 -6.23 -3.52 -7.29
N LEU A 80 -6.94 -3.72 -6.18
CA LEU A 80 -8.27 -3.16 -5.98
C LEU A 80 -8.12 -1.85 -5.20
N ALA A 81 -8.53 -0.74 -5.81
CA ALA A 81 -8.61 0.56 -5.14
C ALA A 81 -10.08 0.98 -5.06
N VAL A 82 -10.51 1.43 -3.87
CA VAL A 82 -11.78 2.11 -3.68
C VAL A 82 -11.45 3.53 -3.26
N LEU A 83 -11.57 4.47 -4.19
CA LEU A 83 -11.40 5.89 -3.91
C LEU A 83 -12.71 6.45 -3.37
N SER A 84 -12.63 7.20 -2.27
CA SER A 84 -13.78 7.87 -1.67
C SER A 84 -13.49 9.32 -1.29
N VAL A 85 -14.49 10.19 -1.49
CA VAL A 85 -14.50 11.57 -1.02
C VAL A 85 -15.69 11.70 -0.07
N ASP A 86 -15.44 12.17 1.17
CA ASP A 86 -16.47 12.32 2.21
C ASP A 86 -17.34 11.08 2.47
N GLY A 87 -16.78 9.88 2.22
CA GLY A 87 -17.47 8.60 2.39
C GLY A 87 -18.22 8.09 1.15
N VAL A 88 -18.24 8.87 0.06
CA VAL A 88 -18.86 8.51 -1.22
C VAL A 88 -17.80 7.99 -2.19
N ASN A 89 -18.09 6.88 -2.87
CA ASN A 89 -17.24 6.31 -3.91
C ASN A 89 -17.08 7.29 -5.07
N ALA A 90 -15.84 7.71 -5.33
CA ALA A 90 -15.53 8.76 -6.29
C ALA A 90 -15.85 8.40 -7.75
N VAL A 91 -16.09 7.13 -8.06
CA VAL A 91 -16.42 6.66 -9.42
C VAL A 91 -17.92 6.50 -9.60
N THR A 92 -18.62 6.01 -8.58
CA THR A 92 -20.04 5.60 -8.70
C THR A 92 -21.03 6.55 -8.02
N GLY A 93 -20.58 7.39 -7.09
CA GLY A 93 -21.46 8.25 -6.29
C GLY A 93 -22.24 7.53 -5.18
N ALA A 94 -22.08 6.22 -5.01
CA ALA A 94 -22.69 5.45 -3.91
C ALA A 94 -21.79 5.44 -2.66
N THR A 95 -22.29 4.97 -1.51
CA THR A 95 -21.47 4.78 -0.31
C THR A 95 -20.24 3.91 -0.60
N ALA A 96 -19.07 4.38 -0.19
CA ALA A 96 -17.82 3.68 -0.44
C ALA A 96 -17.75 2.37 0.36
N SER A 97 -17.57 1.26 -0.36
CA SER A 97 -17.34 -0.04 0.25
C SER A 97 -16.49 -0.93 -0.68
N PRO A 98 -15.55 -1.73 -0.15
CA PRO A 98 -14.80 -2.73 -0.92
C PRO A 98 -15.68 -3.76 -1.62
N VAL A 99 -16.86 -4.06 -1.05
CA VAL A 99 -17.80 -5.04 -1.60
C VAL A 99 -18.56 -4.51 -2.82
N ASN A 100 -18.68 -3.17 -2.95
CA ASN A 100 -19.44 -2.51 -4.02
C ASN A 100 -18.64 -2.43 -5.34
N ARG A 101 -17.67 -3.33 -5.54
CA ARG A 101 -16.72 -3.38 -6.66
C ARG A 101 -17.39 -3.55 -8.04
N ALA A 102 -18.59 -4.10 -8.10
CA ALA A 102 -19.08 -4.78 -9.30
C ALA A 102 -20.28 -4.12 -10.01
N MET A 103 -20.88 -3.04 -9.51
CA MET A 103 -22.12 -2.53 -10.12
C MET A 103 -21.93 -1.81 -11.47
N SER A 104 -20.69 -1.53 -11.88
CA SER A 104 -20.37 -0.87 -13.17
C SER A 104 -19.95 -1.85 -14.29
N SER A 105 -19.66 -3.12 -14.00
CA SER A 105 -19.16 -4.07 -15.01
C SER A 105 -20.28 -4.83 -15.77
N SER A 106 -21.56 -4.62 -15.45
CA SER A 106 -22.66 -5.45 -15.96
C SER A 106 -23.49 -4.83 -17.10
N ARG A 107 -23.15 -3.63 -17.61
CA ARG A 107 -24.01 -2.92 -18.58
C ARG A 107 -23.33 -2.48 -19.87
N ALA A 108 -22.26 -3.16 -20.28
CA ALA A 108 -21.54 -2.90 -21.52
C ALA A 108 -21.29 -4.19 -22.31
N THR A 109 -22.35 -4.93 -22.63
CA THR A 109 -22.35 -5.94 -23.70
C THR A 109 -23.80 -6.11 -24.18
N THR A 110 -24.17 -5.35 -25.20
CA THR A 110 -25.28 -5.67 -26.13
C THR A 110 -24.84 -5.19 -27.50
#